data_AF-A0A3D2EK84-F1
#
_entry.id   AF-A0A3D2EK84-F1
#
_cell.length_a   1.000
_cell.length_b   1.000
_cell.length_c   1.000
_cell.angle_alpha   90.00
_cell.angle_beta   90.00
_cell.angle_gamma   90.00
#
_symmetry.space_group_name_H-M   'P 1'
#
loop_
_entity.id
_entity.type
_entity.pdbx_description
1 polymer ?
#
loop_
_entity_poly.entity_id
_entity_poly.type
_entity_poly.pdbx_seq_one_letter_code
_entity_poly.pdbx_strand_id
1 'polypeptide(L)' 'MVAGQKTCLIIGAGAGIGGTVGKKFAEEGYHAALCRRSDIDGLNGMVEGLQSEGLSA' A
#
# COMPACT_ATOMS: atom_id res chain seq x y z
N MET A 1 -9.74 -21.67 -10.51
CA MET A 1 -9.39 -21.17 -9.16
C MET A 1 -8.53 -19.94 -9.36
N VAL A 2 -9.01 -18.76 -8.96
CA VAL A 2 -8.16 -17.56 -8.94
C VAL A 2 -7.20 -17.75 -7.78
N ALA A 3 -5.90 -17.85 -8.04
CA ALA A 3 -4.90 -17.87 -6.97
C ALA A 3 -5.09 -16.60 -6.13
N GLY A 4 -5.17 -16.74 -4.80
CA GLY A 4 -5.40 -15.60 -3.90
C GLY A 4 -4.39 -14.48 -4.17
N GLN A 5 -4.86 -13.23 -4.11
CA GLN A 5 -4.00 -12.06 -4.33
C GLN A 5 -2.81 -12.09 -3.35
N LYS A 6 -1.59 -11.96 -3.87
CA LYS A 6 -0.38 -11.96 -3.04
C LYS A 6 -0.30 -10.65 -2.24
N THR A 7 0.14 -10.73 -0.99
CA THR A 7 0.33 -9.56 -0.12
C THR A 7 1.79 -9.15 -0.05
N CYS A 8 2.07 -7.85 -0.18
CA CYS A 8 3.36 -7.26 0.15
C CYS A 8 3.18 -6.41 1.41
N LEU A 9 3.91 -6.73 2.49
CA LEU A 9 3.91 -5.94 3.72
C LEU A 9 5.05 -4.93 3.68
N ILE A 10 4.71 -3.65 3.75
CA ILE A 10 5.65 -2.55 3.72
C ILE A 10 5.77 -1.97 5.13
N ILE A 11 6.93 -2.22 5.75
CA ILE A 11 7.29 -1.64 7.04
C ILE A 11 8.04 -0.33 6.82
N GLY A 12 7.42 0.79 7.19
CA GLY A 12 7.97 2.13 6.95
C GLY A 12 7.35 2.85 5.76
N ALA A 13 6.03 2.70 5.54
CA ALA A 13 5.26 3.37 4.49
C ALA A 13 5.02 4.87 4.78
N GLY A 14 6.09 5.66 4.77
CA GLY A 14 6.01 7.12 4.75
C GLY A 14 5.95 7.68 3.33
N ALA A 15 5.77 9.00 3.19
CA ALA A 15 5.68 9.71 1.91
C ALA A 15 6.95 9.63 1.01
N GLY A 16 8.02 8.99 1.48
CA GLY A 16 9.22 8.69 0.72
C GLY A 16 9.18 7.28 0.10
N ILE A 17 10.29 6.56 0.24
CA ILE A 17 10.52 5.27 -0.44
C ILE A 17 9.45 4.23 -0.10
N GLY A 18 9.08 4.07 1.18
CA GLY A 18 8.15 3.03 1.60
C GLY A 18 6.79 3.16 0.91
N GLY A 19 6.21 4.36 0.87
CA GLY A 19 4.94 4.60 0.18
C GLY A 19 5.01 4.32 -1.32
N THR A 20 6.07 4.77 -1.99
CA THR A 20 6.28 4.50 -3.42
C THR A 20 6.44 3.02 -3.73
N VAL A 21 7.15 2.27 -2.88
CA VAL A 21 7.28 0.81 -3.01
C VAL A 21 5.92 0.15 -2.84
N GLY A 22 5.14 0.56 -1.83
CA GLY A 22 3.78 0.06 -1.61
C GLY A 22 2.88 0.28 -2.82
N LYS A 23 2.87 1.50 -3.37
CA LYS A 23 2.15 1.83 -4.60
C LYS A 23 2.58 0.93 -5.77
N LYS A 24 3.89 0.76 -5.98
CA LYS A 24 4.40 -0.07 -7.07
C LYS A 24 3.94 -1.53 -6.97
N PHE A 25 3.96 -2.12 -5.79
CA PHE A 25 3.44 -3.49 -5.61
C PHE A 25 1.94 -3.58 -5.87
N ALA A 26 1.17 -2.56 -5.45
CA ALA A 26 -0.26 -2.52 -5.70
C ALA A 26 -0.58 -2.42 -7.21
N GLU A 27 0.17 -1.60 -7.96
CA GLU A 27 0.09 -1.50 -9.43
C GLU A 27 0.41 -2.84 -10.14
N GLU A 28 1.31 -3.64 -9.58
CA GLU A 28 1.66 -4.98 -10.08
C GLU A 28 0.68 -6.08 -9.61
N GLY A 29 -0.44 -5.70 -9.00
CA GLY A 29 -1.54 -6.60 -8.64
C GLY A 29 -1.45 -7.24 -7.25
N TYR A 30 -0.53 -6.80 -6.39
CA TYR A 30 -0.47 -7.23 -4.99
C TYR A 30 -1.47 -6.47 -4.11
N HIS A 31 -1.83 -7.04 -2.96
CA HIS A 31 -2.36 -6.27 -1.84
C HIS A 31 -1.20 -5.63 -1.08
N ALA A 32 -1.13 -4.30 -1.05
CA ALA A 32 -0.08 -3.55 -0.37
C ALA A 32 -0.48 -3.25 1.08
N ALA A 33 -0.05 -4.08 2.03
CA ALA A 33 -0.27 -3.84 3.45
C ALA A 33 0.75 -2.82 3.96
N LEU A 34 0.30 -1.61 4.30
CA LEU A 34 1.15 -0.49 4.69
C LEU A 34 1.21 -0.32 6.22
N CYS A 35 2.40 -0.13 6.77
CA CYS A 35 2.54 0.31 8.17
C CYS A 35 3.59 1.40 8.34
N ARG A 36 3.35 2.31 9.29
CA ARG A 36 4.26 3.38 9.67
C ARG A 36 4.20 3.63 11.17
N ARG A 37 5.29 4.14 11.74
CA ARG A 37 5.42 4.35 13.20
C ARG A 37 4.54 5.49 13.74
N SER A 38 4.33 6.54 12.94
CA SER A 38 3.71 7.80 13.40
C SER A 38 3.02 8.51 12.23
N ASP A 39 2.07 9.39 12.53
CA ASP A 39 1.19 10.11 11.57
C ASP A 39 0.26 9.15 10.79
N ILE A 40 -0.88 8.85 11.44
CA ILE A 40 -1.92 7.95 10.94
C ILE A 40 -2.70 8.57 9.79
N ASP A 41 -2.90 9.89 9.79
CA ASP A 41 -3.64 10.59 8.74
C ASP A 41 -2.92 10.48 7.40
N GLY A 42 -1.59 10.62 7.39
CA GLY A 42 -0.78 10.37 6.20
C GLY A 42 -0.74 8.89 5.78
N LEU A 43 -0.92 7.93 6.71
CA LEU A 43 -1.10 6.51 6.31
C LEU A 43 -2.45 6.33 5.60
N ASN A 44 -3.52 6.83 6.22
CA ASN A 44 -4.89 6.68 5.73
C ASN A 44 -5.04 7.35 4.36
N GLY A 45 -4.53 8.58 4.19
CA GLY A 45 -4.55 9.25 2.90
C GLY A 45 -3.80 8.49 1.80
N MET A 46 -2.74 7.76 2.14
CA MET A 46 -2.04 6.88 1.18
C MET A 46 -2.90 5.67 0.81
N VAL A 47 -3.50 5.00 1.80
CA VAL A 47 -4.41 3.85 1.58
C VAL A 47 -5.61 4.28 0.73
N GLU A 48 -6.28 5.37 1.10
CA GLU A 48 -7.41 5.93 0.36
C GLU A 48 -7.02 6.33 -1.07
N GLY A 49 -5.84 6.93 -1.25
CA GLY A 49 -5.29 7.24 -2.56
C GLY A 49 -5.15 6.00 -3.45
N LEU A 50 -4.50 4.95 -2.93
CA LEU A 50 -4.35 3.68 -3.66
C LEU A 50 -5.71 3.04 -3.99
N GLN A 51 -6.63 3.01 -3.02
CA GLN A 51 -7.97 2.45 -3.22
C GLN A 51 -8.80 3.26 -4.23
N SER A 52 -8.65 4.58 -4.26
CA SER A 52 -9.30 5.45 -5.25
C SER A 52 -8.79 5.22 -6.69
N GLU A 53 -7.54 4.78 -6.83
CA GLU A 53 -6.95 4.32 -8.09
C GLU A 53 -7.36 2.88 -8.45
N GLY A 54 -8.19 2.23 -7.63
CA GLY A 54 -8.64 0.84 -7.80
C GLY A 54 -7.61 -0.22 -7.38
N LEU A 55 -6.55 0.20 -6.67
CA LEU A 55 -5.50 -0.68 -6.19
C LEU A 55 -5.85 -1.29 -4.82
N SER A 56 -5.28 -2.45 -4.52
CA SER A 56 -5.51 -3.15 -3.25
C SER A 56 -4.49 -2.69 -2.20
N ALA A 57 -4.96 -2.09 -1.12
CA ALA A 57 -4.17 -1.57 0.01
C ALA A 57 -4.96 -1.62 1.31
#